data_AF-A0A936EJD8-F1
#
_entry.id   AF-A0A936EJD8-F1
#
_cell.length_a   1.000
_cell.length_b   1.000
_cell.length_c   1.000
_cell.angle_alpha   90.00
_cell.angle_beta   90.00
_cell.angle_gamma   90.00
#
_symmetry.space_group_name_H-M   'P 1'
#
loop_
_entity.id
_entity.type
_entity.pdbx_description
1 polymer ?
#
loop_
_entity_poly.entity_id
_entity_poly.type
_entity_poly.pdbx_seq_one_letter_code
_entity_poly.pdbx_strand_id
1 'polypeptide(L)'
;MNNEKLKKELHALIDNTEDEELLNMVKEDIIAYQNESKKDPIAIGFDDLSDLSPEDRQELEELATEDIDKDTITEEEFTKHIQQWRSRLSTKKDF
;
A
#
# COMPACT_ATOMS: atom_id res chain seq x y z
N MET A 1 5.41 16.85 -8.77
CA MET A 1 6.15 17.36 -9.95
C MET A 1 5.18 18.13 -10.84
N ASN A 2 5.58 19.28 -11.39
CA ASN A 2 4.68 20.11 -12.20
C ASN A 2 4.51 19.51 -13.60
N ASN A 3 3.27 19.28 -14.03
CA ASN A 3 2.91 18.61 -15.30
C ASN A 3 3.61 19.23 -16.53
N GLU A 4 3.83 20.55 -16.50
CA GLU A 4 4.49 21.26 -17.60
C GLU A 4 5.95 20.90 -17.80
N LYS A 5 6.66 20.56 -16.71
CA LYS A 5 8.07 20.16 -16.77
C LYS A 5 8.20 18.77 -17.38
N LEU A 6 7.32 17.85 -16.97
CA LEU A 6 7.26 16.49 -17.50
C LEU A 6 6.94 16.49 -18.99
N LYS A 7 5.99 17.33 -19.42
CA LYS A 7 5.61 17.47 -20.83
C LYS A 7 6.77 17.94 -21.71
N LYS A 8 7.57 18.89 -21.22
CA LYS A 8 8.75 19.39 -21.95
C LYS A 8 9.85 18.34 -22.08
N GLU A 9 10.11 17.59 -21.00
CA GLU A 9 11.09 16.51 -21.02
C GLU A 9 10.65 15.38 -21.97
N LEU A 10 9.36 15.02 -21.98
CA LEU A 10 8.84 14.00 -22.89
C LEU A 10 8.96 14.41 -24.36
N HIS A 11 8.59 15.66 -24.69
CA HIS A 11 8.76 16.16 -26.06
C HIS A 11 10.23 16.17 -26.48
N ALA A 12 11.14 16.58 -25.61
CA ALA A 12 12.57 16.56 -25.90
C ALA A 12 13.12 15.13 -26.12
N LEU A 13 12.60 14.13 -25.42
CA LEU A 13 12.97 12.73 -25.62
C LEU A 13 12.42 12.17 -26.94
N ILE A 14 11.16 12.51 -27.28
CA ILE A 14 10.53 12.12 -28.54
C ILE A 14 11.27 12.74 -29.73
N ASP A 15 11.60 14.03 -29.66
CA ASP A 15 12.26 14.75 -30.75
C ASP A 15 13.71 14.28 -31.00
N ASN A 16 14.35 13.68 -29.98
CA ASN A 16 15.70 13.08 -30.10
C ASN A 16 15.67 11.59 -30.45
N THR A 17 14.49 10.97 -30.55
CA THR A 17 14.35 9.54 -30.87
C THR A 17 14.08 9.39 -32.37
N GLU A 18 15.04 8.84 -33.11
CA GLU A 18 14.90 8.55 -34.55
C GLU A 18 14.23 7.19 -34.83
N ASP A 19 13.93 6.42 -33.79
CA ASP A 19 13.35 5.08 -33.87
C ASP A 19 11.82 5.12 -33.76
N GLU A 20 11.15 5.04 -34.92
CA GLU A 20 9.70 5.06 -35.05
C GLU A 20 9.04 3.84 -34.39
N GLU A 21 9.74 2.70 -34.31
CA GLU A 21 9.24 1.47 -33.68
C GLU A 21 9.15 1.65 -32.17
N LEU A 22 10.17 2.27 -31.56
CA LEU A 22 10.18 2.60 -30.14
C LEU A 22 9.10 3.63 -29.77
N LEU A 23 8.89 4.64 -30.61
CA LEU A 23 7.81 5.61 -30.43
C LEU A 23 6.42 4.97 -30.52
N ASN A 24 6.25 4.00 -31.42
CA ASN A 24 4.99 3.29 -31.56
C ASN A 24 4.69 2.37 -30.36
N MET A 25 5.71 1.69 -29.82
CA MET A 25 5.59 0.89 -28.59
C MET A 25 5.14 1.76 -27.41
N VAL A 26 5.79 2.90 -27.19
CA VAL A 26 5.42 3.84 -26.13
C VAL A 26 3.99 4.38 -26.33
N LYS A 27 3.58 4.62 -27.56
CA LYS A 27 2.22 5.06 -27.88
C LYS A 27 1.18 3.98 -27.57
N GLU A 28 1.45 2.73 -27.91
CA GLU A 28 0.55 1.61 -27.58
C GLU A 28 0.41 1.42 -26.08
N ASP A 29 1.52 1.52 -25.32
CA ASP A 29 1.50 1.45 -23.86
C ASP A 29 0.69 2.60 -23.24
N ILE A 30 0.90 3.85 -23.69
CA ILE A 30 0.12 5.00 -23.20
C ILE A 30 -1.37 4.84 -23.50
N ILE A 31 -1.72 4.33 -24.68
CA ILE A 31 -3.12 4.06 -25.05
C ILE A 31 -3.71 2.95 -24.18
N ALA A 32 -2.95 1.90 -23.86
CA ALA A 32 -3.37 0.85 -22.93
C ALA A 32 -3.68 1.44 -21.55
N TYR A 33 -2.76 2.23 -20.97
CA TYR A 33 -2.99 2.92 -19.69
C TYR A 33 -4.20 3.89 -19.72
N GLN A 34 -4.40 4.62 -20.82
CA GLN A 34 -5.56 5.52 -20.98
C GLN A 34 -6.89 4.79 -21.17
N ASN A 35 -6.87 3.55 -21.65
CA ASN A 35 -8.07 2.74 -21.85
C ASN A 35 -8.39 1.89 -20.63
N GLU A 36 -7.37 1.42 -19.89
CA GLU A 36 -7.54 0.75 -18.58
C GLU A 36 -8.18 1.70 -17.56
N SER A 37 -7.75 2.96 -17.53
CA SER A 37 -8.39 4.01 -16.72
C SER A 37 -9.84 4.35 -17.11
N LYS A 38 -10.36 3.80 -18.22
CA LYS A 38 -11.74 4.01 -18.69
C LYS A 38 -12.62 2.76 -18.66
N LYS A 39 -12.06 1.56 -18.47
CA LYS A 39 -12.80 0.30 -18.65
C LYS A 39 -12.96 -0.55 -17.39
N ASP A 40 -12.19 -0.32 -16.34
CA ASP A 40 -12.39 -1.02 -15.07
C ASP A 40 -12.15 -0.07 -13.89
N PRO A 41 -13.14 0.15 -12.99
CA PRO A 41 -12.88 0.81 -11.71
C PRO A 41 -11.87 0.03 -10.84
N ILE A 42 -11.54 -1.21 -11.19
CA ILE A 42 -10.54 -2.04 -10.50
C ILE A 42 -9.10 -1.71 -10.97
N ALA A 43 -8.92 -0.98 -12.09
CA ALA A 43 -7.62 -0.58 -12.62
C ALA A 43 -7.28 0.90 -12.37
N ILE A 44 -8.13 1.63 -11.64
CA ILE A 44 -7.81 2.97 -11.15
C ILE A 44 -6.95 2.78 -9.91
N GLY A 45 -5.64 2.68 -10.11
CA GLY A 45 -4.63 2.85 -9.06
C GLY A 45 -4.61 1.78 -7.96
N PHE A 46 -3.43 1.25 -7.68
CA PHE A 46 -3.10 0.67 -6.38
C PHE A 46 -3.23 1.68 -5.20
N ASP A 47 -3.88 2.83 -5.43
CA ASP A 47 -3.87 4.06 -4.64
C ASP A 47 -5.19 4.85 -4.78
N ASP A 48 -6.18 4.36 -5.55
CA ASP A 48 -7.51 5.00 -5.57
C ASP A 48 -8.34 4.53 -4.37
N LEU A 49 -8.05 5.11 -3.21
CA LEU A 49 -8.84 4.92 -2.02
C LEU A 49 -10.18 5.70 -2.09
N SER A 50 -10.55 6.30 -3.24
CA SER A 50 -11.75 7.14 -3.35
C SER A 50 -13.05 6.40 -2.99
N ASP A 51 -13.09 5.09 -3.22
CA ASP A 51 -14.20 4.19 -2.88
C ASP A 51 -14.25 3.81 -1.39
N LEU A 52 -13.18 4.03 -0.64
CA LEU A 52 -13.16 3.78 0.80
C LEU A 52 -13.78 4.94 1.57
N SER A 53 -14.56 4.60 2.59
CA SER A 53 -15.08 5.59 3.53
C SER A 53 -13.93 6.26 4.29
N PRO A 54 -14.12 7.47 4.85
CA PRO A 54 -13.09 8.14 5.62
C PRO A 54 -12.57 7.30 6.80
N GLU A 55 -13.44 6.47 7.39
CA GLU A 55 -13.11 5.57 8.50
C GLU A 55 -12.21 4.42 8.03
N ASP A 56 -12.54 3.77 6.92
CA ASP A 56 -11.74 2.67 6.37
C ASP A 56 -10.35 3.14 5.93
N ARG A 57 -10.24 4.36 5.40
CA ARG A 57 -8.94 4.96 5.04
C ARG A 57 -8.07 5.22 6.26
N GLN A 58 -8.69 5.70 7.34
CA GLN A 58 -7.99 5.96 8.58
C GLN A 58 -7.46 4.65 9.19
N GLU A 59 -8.26 3.59 9.22
CA GLU A 59 -7.84 2.27 9.70
C GLU A 59 -6.67 1.71 8.87
N LEU A 60 -6.71 1.88 7.55
CA LEU A 60 -5.63 1.47 6.66
C LEU A 60 -4.33 2.26 6.90
N GLU A 61 -4.42 3.57 7.12
CA GLU A 61 -3.25 4.40 7.43
C GLU A 61 -2.67 4.05 8.81
N GLU A 62 -3.53 3.75 9.79
CA GLU A 62 -3.12 3.26 11.10
C GLU A 62 -2.38 1.91 10.97
N LEU A 63 -2.92 0.94 10.23
CA LEU A 63 -2.27 -0.36 10.00
C LEU A 63 -0.95 -0.24 9.21
N ALA A 64 -0.89 0.67 8.24
CA ALA A 64 0.31 0.88 7.43
C ALA A 64 1.47 1.54 8.22
N THR A 65 1.15 2.30 9.26
CA THR A 65 2.12 3.01 10.11
C THR A 65 2.33 2.35 11.47
N GLU A 66 1.59 1.29 11.75
CA GLU A 66 1.69 0.54 13.00
C GLU A 66 3.06 -0.11 13.14
N ASP A 67 3.64 0.02 14.34
CA ASP A 67 4.87 -0.68 14.70
C ASP A 67 4.61 -2.19 14.70
N ILE A 68 5.39 -2.93 13.91
CA ILE A 68 5.29 -4.39 13.76
C ILE A 68 5.42 -5.08 15.13
N ASP A 69 6.16 -4.46 16.05
CA ASP A 69 6.41 -5.00 17.37
C ASP A 69 5.43 -4.47 18.44
N LYS A 70 4.47 -3.61 18.09
CA LYS A 70 3.52 -2.97 19.03
C LYS A 70 2.77 -3.97 19.91
N ASP A 71 2.37 -5.10 19.33
CA ASP A 71 1.64 -6.17 20.02
C ASP A 71 2.53 -7.35 20.42
N THR A 72 3.85 -7.21 20.25
CA THR A 72 4.80 -8.22 20.73
C THR A 72 5.13 -7.98 22.19
N ILE A 73 5.32 -9.08 22.91
CA ILE A 73 5.83 -9.07 24.28
C ILE A 73 7.15 -9.80 24.31
N THR A 74 8.01 -9.42 25.24
CA THR A 74 9.27 -10.13 25.46
C THR A 74 9.02 -11.54 26.02
N GLU A 75 9.98 -12.44 25.84
CA GLU A 75 9.91 -13.80 26.41
C GLU A 75 9.77 -13.78 27.95
N GLU A 76 10.41 -12.80 28.60
CA GLU A 76 10.32 -12.60 30.05
C GLU A 76 8.90 -12.22 30.49
N GLU A 77 8.26 -11.29 29.77
CA GLU A 77 6.87 -10.89 30.01
C GLU A 77 5.91 -12.04 29.76
N PHE A 78 6.10 -12.78 28.66
CA PHE A 78 5.32 -13.98 28.38
C PHE A 78 5.41 -15.00 29.52
N THR A 79 6.62 -15.28 29.98
CA THR A 79 6.87 -16.21 31.09
C THR A 79 6.16 -15.75 32.37
N LYS A 80 6.23 -14.45 32.68
CA LYS A 80 5.54 -13.84 33.82
C LYS A 80 4.03 -13.99 33.71
N HIS A 81 3.44 -13.72 32.55
CA HIS A 81 2.00 -13.88 32.31
C HIS A 81 1.54 -15.33 32.47
N ILE A 82 2.30 -16.29 31.95
CA ILE A 82 2.01 -17.72 32.10
C ILE A 82 2.09 -18.15 33.57
N GLN A 83 3.09 -17.69 34.32
CA GLN A 83 3.19 -17.99 35.75
C GLN A 83 2.02 -17.41 36.56
N GLN A 84 1.59 -16.18 36.27
CA GLN A 84 0.42 -15.57 36.90
C GLN A 84 -0.88 -16.30 36.54
N TRP A 85 -1.03 -16.74 35.29
CA TRP A 85 -2.19 -17.52 34.88
C TRP A 85 -2.23 -18.88 35.59
N ARG A 86 -1.09 -19.58 35.67
CA ARG A 86 -0.96 -20.85 36.39
C ARG A 86 -1.27 -20.71 37.88
N SER A 87 -0.77 -19.65 38.53
CA SER A 87 -1.02 -19.45 39.96
C SER A 87 -2.50 -19.21 40.26
N ARG A 88 -3.20 -18.47 39.39
CA ARG A 88 -4.67 -18.26 39.48
C ARG A 88 -5.48 -19.55 39.31
N LEU A 89 -5.01 -20.48 38.47
CA LEU A 89 -5.66 -21.78 38.31
C LEU A 89 -5.49 -22.66 39.54
N SER A 90 -4.31 -22.63 40.17
CA SER A 90 -4.06 -23.37 41.41
C SER A 90 -4.89 -22.83 42.58
N THR A 91 -5.06 -21.51 42.70
CA THR A 91 -5.88 -20.90 43.76
C THR A 91 -7.38 -21.15 43.58
N LYS A 92 -7.86 -21.37 42.36
CA LYS A 92 -9.28 -21.71 42.09
C LYS A 92 -9.62 -23.18 42.37
N LYS A 93 -8.63 -24.03 42.63
CA LYS A 93 -8.82 -25.48 42.83
C LYS A 93 -9.09 -25.86 44.30
N ASP A 94 -9.05 -24.89 45.20
CA ASP A 94 -9.23 -25.06 46.65
C ASP A 94 -10.66 -24.69 47.15
N PHE A 95 -11.67 -24.74 46.28
CA PHE A 95 -13.11 -24.63 46.64
C PHE A 95 -13.91 -25.85 46.19
#